data_AF-A0A7M3YLE0-F1
#
_entry.id   AF-A0A7M3YLE0-F1
#
_cell.length_a   1.000
_cell.length_b   1.000
_cell.length_c   1.000
_cell.angle_alpha   90.00
_cell.angle_beta   90.00
_cell.angle_gamma   90.00
#
_symmetry.space_group_name_H-M   'P 1'
#
loop_
_entity.id
_entity.type
_entity.pdbx_description
1 polymer ?
#
loop_
_entity_poly.entity_id
_entity_poly.type
_entity_poly.pdbx_seq_one_letter_code
_entity_poly.pdbx_strand_id
1 'polypeptide(L)'
;RGDLSFPIEVKTTKSRKIYLSGRTLHQYEALVYEGERCGLMPLYAHRLKGTRGDSWRIFRVETSTLEGRLRVLARRIPPLPRTRKDRAFIDWDQGLPLNEFINIVCQHNENSPTLEYIQKRSVIEGEAGVDSPVKASILDELQRRRTITR
;
A
#
# COMPACT_ATOMS: atom_id res chain seq x y z
N ARG A 1 18.83 -2.89 -10.18
CA ARG A 1 17.56 -3.62 -9.96
C ARG A 1 17.15 -3.34 -8.51
N GLY A 2 16.12 -2.49 -8.30
CA GLY A 2 15.38 -2.21 -7.05
C GLY A 2 16.15 -1.96 -5.75
N ASP A 3 16.34 -0.70 -5.34
CA ASP A 3 17.06 -0.30 -4.12
C ASP A 3 16.31 -0.59 -2.81
N LEU A 4 15.06 -1.06 -2.86
CA LEU A 4 14.21 -1.33 -1.69
C LEU A 4 13.43 -2.63 -1.88
N SER A 5 13.44 -3.49 -0.84
CA SER A 5 12.67 -4.71 -0.76
C SER A 5 12.01 -4.81 0.61
N PHE A 6 10.74 -5.18 0.63
CA PHE A 6 9.94 -5.31 1.85
C PHE A 6 9.33 -6.71 1.91
N PRO A 7 9.69 -7.55 2.90
CA PRO A 7 8.86 -8.69 3.27
C PRO A 7 7.50 -8.18 3.77
N ILE A 8 6.37 -8.68 3.24
CA ILE A 8 5.04 -8.16 3.59
C ILE A 8 4.12 -9.29 4.04
N GLU A 9 3.56 -9.16 5.24
CA GLU A 9 2.43 -9.98 5.69
C GLU A 9 1.12 -9.25 5.40
N VAL A 10 0.26 -9.90 4.62
CA VAL A 10 -1.02 -9.32 4.18
C VAL A 10 -2.17 -9.84 5.04
N LYS A 11 -2.97 -8.92 5.57
CA LYS A 11 -4.23 -9.23 6.26
C LYS A 11 -5.39 -8.56 5.55
N THR A 12 -6.46 -9.31 5.28
CA THR A 12 -7.69 -8.76 4.69
C THR A 12 -8.90 -9.15 5.54
N THR A 13 -9.54 -8.18 6.18
CA THR A 13 -10.63 -8.42 7.15
C THR A 13 -11.76 -7.42 6.99
N LYS A 14 -12.93 -7.71 7.59
CA LYS A 14 -13.99 -6.70 7.80
C LYS A 14 -13.77 -5.88 9.08
N SER A 15 -13.07 -6.44 10.06
CA SER A 15 -12.70 -5.75 11.31
C SER A 15 -11.58 -4.75 11.06
N ARG A 16 -11.69 -3.55 11.66
CA ARG A 16 -10.63 -2.53 11.67
C ARG A 16 -9.46 -2.91 12.57
N LYS A 17 -9.70 -3.70 13.62
CA LYS A 17 -8.67 -4.11 14.59
C LYS A 17 -8.40 -5.60 14.52
N ILE A 18 -7.13 -5.98 14.61
CA ILE A 18 -6.67 -7.37 14.64
C ILE A 18 -5.64 -7.51 15.76
N TYR A 19 -5.99 -8.25 16.82
CA TYR A 19 -5.06 -8.57 17.90
C TYR A 19 -4.23 -9.80 17.55
N LEU A 20 -2.91 -9.65 17.58
CA LEU A 20 -1.97 -10.71 17.23
C LEU A 20 -1.94 -11.76 18.35
N SER A 21 -2.44 -12.94 18.03
CA SER A 21 -2.55 -14.09 18.94
C SER A 21 -2.43 -15.42 18.19
N GLY A 22 -2.00 -16.46 18.92
CA GLY A 22 -1.76 -17.79 18.36
C GLY A 22 -0.86 -17.74 17.12
N ARG A 23 -1.34 -18.31 16.02
CA ARG A 23 -0.61 -18.31 14.74
C ARG A 23 -0.19 -16.91 14.27
N THR A 24 -1.03 -15.90 14.45
CA THR A 24 -0.71 -14.54 13.99
C THR A 24 0.37 -13.87 14.81
N LEU A 25 0.55 -14.28 16.07
CA LEU A 25 1.68 -13.86 16.89
C LEU A 25 2.97 -14.51 16.40
N HIS A 26 2.97 -15.81 16.12
CA HIS A 26 4.16 -16.49 15.58
C HIS A 26 4.59 -15.90 14.22
N GLN A 27 3.63 -15.50 13.39
CA GLN A 27 3.93 -14.80 12.13
C GLN A 27 4.61 -13.45 12.39
N TYR A 28 4.13 -12.68 13.37
CA TYR A 28 4.75 -11.42 13.75
C TYR A 28 6.18 -11.63 14.28
N GLU A 29 6.37 -12.59 15.17
CA GLU A 29 7.68 -12.94 15.73
C GLU A 29 8.65 -13.40 14.64
N ALA A 30 8.18 -14.18 13.66
CA ALA A 30 8.97 -14.58 12.50
C ALA A 30 9.38 -13.36 11.64
N LEU A 31 8.49 -12.39 11.43
CA LEU A 31 8.84 -11.16 10.71
C LEU A 31 9.89 -10.35 11.48
N VAL A 32 9.74 -10.21 12.79
CA VAL A 32 10.75 -9.54 13.63
C VAL A 32 12.09 -10.26 13.48
N TYR A 33 12.11 -11.59 13.66
CA TYR A 33 13.33 -12.39 13.56
C TYR A 33 14.02 -12.24 12.19
N GLU A 34 13.28 -12.42 11.09
CA GLU A 34 13.86 -12.31 9.74
C GLU A 34 14.27 -10.86 9.40
N GLY A 35 13.51 -9.88 9.86
CA GLY A 35 13.85 -8.47 9.71
C GLY A 35 15.15 -8.11 10.41
N GLU A 36 15.32 -8.54 11.66
CA GLU A 36 16.57 -8.35 12.42
C GLU A 36 17.75 -9.08 11.75
N ARG A 37 17.55 -10.34 11.36
CA ARG A 37 18.59 -11.19 10.76
C ARG A 37 19.08 -10.67 9.41
N CYS A 38 18.18 -10.14 8.59
CA CYS A 38 18.49 -9.73 7.21
C CYS A 38 18.72 -8.22 7.04
N GLY A 39 18.50 -7.40 8.07
CA GLY A 39 18.55 -5.94 7.96
C GLY A 39 17.46 -5.38 7.03
N LEU A 40 16.36 -6.11 6.88
CA LEU A 40 15.20 -5.72 6.07
C LEU A 40 14.13 -5.09 6.95
N MET A 41 13.22 -4.32 6.33
CA MET A 41 12.05 -3.77 7.01
C MET A 41 10.80 -4.56 6.61
N PRO A 42 10.35 -5.53 7.44
CA PRO A 42 9.08 -6.20 7.22
C PRO A 42 7.92 -5.23 7.41
N LEU A 43 6.86 -5.43 6.64
CA LEU A 43 5.65 -4.63 6.70
C LEU A 43 4.42 -5.51 6.97
N TYR A 44 3.44 -4.94 7.65
CA TYR A 44 2.07 -5.41 7.58
C TYR A 44 1.28 -4.56 6.60
N ALA A 45 0.52 -5.22 5.73
CA ALA A 45 -0.45 -4.57 4.86
C ALA A 45 -1.86 -5.04 5.21
N HIS A 46 -2.67 -4.15 5.79
CA HIS A 46 -4.03 -4.43 6.18
C HIS A 46 -5.03 -3.84 5.19
N ARG A 47 -5.82 -4.70 4.54
CA ARG A 47 -6.94 -4.31 3.69
C ARG A 47 -8.27 -4.45 4.43
N LEU A 48 -9.04 -3.37 4.48
CA LEU A 48 -10.41 -3.38 5.01
C LEU A 48 -11.43 -3.70 3.91
N LYS A 49 -12.18 -4.80 4.07
CA LYS A 49 -13.24 -5.21 3.13
C LYS A 49 -14.44 -4.27 3.22
N GLY A 50 -15.12 -4.06 2.08
CA GLY A 50 -16.35 -3.24 2.02
C GLY A 50 -16.11 -1.73 2.08
N THR A 51 -14.86 -1.29 1.97
CA THR A 51 -14.48 0.13 1.92
C THR A 51 -14.25 0.57 0.47
N ARG A 52 -14.73 1.76 0.10
CA ARG A 52 -14.45 2.41 -1.20
C ARG A 52 -13.20 3.29 -1.08
N GLY A 53 -12.46 3.47 -2.19
CA GLY A 53 -11.22 4.25 -2.22
C GLY A 53 -10.03 3.49 -1.63
N ASP A 54 -9.11 4.19 -0.95
CA ASP A 54 -7.91 3.59 -0.37
C ASP A 54 -8.24 2.74 0.87
N SER A 55 -8.45 1.45 0.61
CA SER A 55 -8.76 0.42 1.62
C SER A 55 -7.55 -0.17 2.33
N TRP A 56 -6.32 0.25 2.00
CA TRP A 56 -5.08 -0.36 2.47
C TRP A 56 -4.37 0.50 3.51
N ARG A 57 -3.79 -0.16 4.51
CA ARG A 57 -3.05 0.47 5.60
C ARG A 57 -1.75 -0.28 5.86
N ILE A 58 -0.64 0.45 5.80
CA ILE A 58 0.71 -0.08 5.91
C ILE A 58 1.28 0.24 7.28
N PHE A 59 1.92 -0.74 7.89
CA PHE A 59 2.66 -0.62 9.16
C PHE A 59 4.03 -1.24 9.00
N ARG A 60 5.05 -0.65 9.63
CA ARG A 60 6.35 -1.31 9.77
C ARG A 60 6.34 -2.24 10.98
N VAL A 61 7.00 -3.39 10.83
CA VAL A 61 7.46 -4.19 11.97
C VAL A 61 8.72 -3.51 12.51
N GLU A 62 8.81 -3.35 13.83
CA GLU A 62 9.96 -2.69 14.43
C GLU A 62 11.15 -3.64 14.46
N THR A 63 12.28 -3.18 13.91
CA THR A 63 13.56 -3.87 13.93
C THR A 63 14.69 -2.89 14.25
N SER A 64 15.80 -3.40 14.78
CA SER A 64 16.94 -2.61 15.24
C SER A 64 18.09 -2.52 14.23
N THR A 65 18.18 -3.47 13.30
CA THR A 65 19.29 -3.61 12.34
C THR A 65 19.10 -2.87 11.01
N LEU A 66 18.12 -1.97 10.91
CA LEU A 66 17.91 -1.20 9.67
C LEU A 66 19.06 -0.20 9.44
N GLU A 67 19.62 -0.24 8.23
CA GLU A 67 20.70 0.66 7.81
C GLU A 67 20.35 1.45 6.54
N GLY A 68 21.20 2.43 6.22
CA GLY A 68 21.12 3.21 4.99
C GLY A 68 19.74 3.81 4.72
N ARG A 69 19.22 3.57 3.51
CA ARG A 69 17.93 4.12 3.06
C ARG A 69 16.74 3.56 3.82
N LEU A 70 16.77 2.29 4.22
CA LEU A 70 15.68 1.67 4.99
C LEU A 70 15.51 2.33 6.36
N ARG A 71 16.62 2.67 7.03
CA ARG A 71 16.59 3.38 8.32
C ARG A 71 15.93 4.76 8.23
N VAL A 72 16.20 5.49 7.15
CA VAL A 72 15.58 6.80 6.90
C VAL A 72 14.09 6.63 6.60
N LEU A 73 13.75 5.68 5.72
CA LEU A 73 12.37 5.39 5.33
C LEU A 73 11.51 4.93 6.51
N ALA A 74 12.05 4.11 7.41
CA ALA A 74 11.33 3.59 8.58
C ALA A 74 10.76 4.69 9.48
N ARG A 75 11.36 5.88 9.51
CA ARG A 75 10.86 7.03 10.30
C ARG A 75 9.57 7.62 9.74
N ARG A 76 9.28 7.39 8.45
CA ARG A 76 8.09 7.90 7.75
C ARG A 76 6.94 6.88 7.72
N ILE A 77 7.17 5.65 8.18
CA ILE A 77 6.15 4.58 8.19
C ILE A 77 5.79 4.27 9.65
N PRO A 78 4.50 4.30 10.01
CA PRO A 78 4.07 4.06 11.38
C PRO A 78 4.35 2.61 11.80
N PRO A 79 4.84 2.36 13.03
CA PRO A 79 4.91 1.02 13.58
C PRO A 79 3.52 0.47 13.88
N LEU A 80 3.42 -0.83 14.09
CA LEU A 80 2.22 -1.43 14.70
C LEU A 80 1.94 -0.79 16.06
N PRO A 81 0.70 -0.35 16.33
CA PRO A 81 0.35 0.15 17.66
C PRO A 81 0.46 -0.95 18.71
N ARG A 82 0.68 -0.51 19.95
CA ARG A 82 0.84 -1.40 21.10
C ARG A 82 -0.28 -1.23 22.10
N THR A 83 -0.71 -2.34 22.68
CA THR A 83 -1.67 -2.33 23.79
C THR A 83 -1.00 -1.87 25.09
N ARG A 84 -1.78 -1.64 26.15
CA ARG A 84 -1.25 -1.32 27.49
C ARG A 84 -0.27 -2.37 28.03
N LYS A 85 -0.37 -3.63 27.58
CA LYS A 85 0.56 -4.73 27.93
C LYS A 85 1.68 -4.91 26.90
N ASP A 86 1.97 -3.87 26.13
CA ASP A 86 3.00 -3.83 25.09
C ASP A 86 2.85 -4.83 23.93
N ARG A 87 1.66 -5.44 23.79
CA ARG A 87 1.40 -6.37 22.66
C ARG A 87 1.06 -5.59 21.40
N ALA A 88 1.76 -5.88 20.31
CA ALA A 88 1.47 -5.35 18.99
C ALA A 88 0.10 -5.81 18.48
N PHE A 89 -0.63 -4.92 17.82
CA PHE A 89 -1.88 -5.22 17.14
C PHE A 89 -2.03 -4.35 15.90
N ILE A 90 -2.92 -4.72 15.00
CA ILE A 90 -3.24 -3.91 13.82
C ILE A 90 -4.45 -3.06 14.16
N ASP A 91 -4.35 -1.75 13.94
CA ASP A 91 -5.46 -0.80 14.01
C ASP A 91 -5.52 -0.02 12.70
N TRP A 92 -6.45 -0.37 11.81
CA TRP A 92 -6.54 0.19 10.45
C TRP A 92 -6.50 1.72 10.44
N ASP A 93 -7.14 2.37 11.41
CA ASP A 93 -7.21 3.82 11.49
C ASP A 93 -5.85 4.50 11.80
N GLN A 94 -4.85 3.73 12.27
CA GLN A 94 -3.52 4.23 12.62
C GLN A 94 -2.45 3.93 11.55
N GLY A 95 -2.81 3.26 10.47
CA GLY A 95 -1.86 2.88 9.42
C GLY A 95 -1.67 3.95 8.37
N LEU A 96 -0.56 3.83 7.65
CA LEU A 96 -0.26 4.70 6.52
C LEU A 96 -1.08 4.28 5.30
N PRO A 97 -1.83 5.20 4.65
CA PRO A 97 -2.50 4.91 3.38
C PRO A 97 -1.53 4.40 2.30
N LEU A 98 -2.01 3.55 1.39
CA LEU A 98 -1.16 2.95 0.36
C LEU A 98 -0.67 4.01 -0.64
N ASN A 99 -1.51 4.97 -1.00
CA ASN A 99 -1.10 6.07 -1.90
C ASN A 99 0.06 6.89 -1.29
N GLU A 100 0.00 7.17 0.01
CA GLU A 100 1.03 7.89 0.73
C GLU A 100 2.31 7.06 0.85
N PHE A 101 2.19 5.77 1.17
CA PHE A 101 3.33 4.85 1.19
C PHE A 101 4.06 4.82 -0.16
N ILE A 102 3.33 4.67 -1.27
CA ILE A 102 3.91 4.68 -2.62
C ILE A 102 4.61 6.01 -2.89
N ASN A 103 3.95 7.13 -2.57
CA ASN A 103 4.55 8.45 -2.73
C ASN A 103 5.88 8.56 -1.97
N ILE A 104 5.92 8.12 -0.70
CA ILE A 104 7.14 8.12 0.11
C ILE A 104 8.24 7.26 -0.53
N VAL A 105 7.92 6.05 -0.99
CA VAL A 105 8.92 5.13 -1.59
C VAL A 105 9.43 5.65 -2.94
N CYS A 106 8.58 6.32 -3.71
CA CYS A 106 8.91 6.88 -5.01
C CYS A 106 9.66 8.22 -4.93
N GLN A 107 9.38 9.08 -3.95
CA GLN A 107 10.08 10.35 -3.74
C GLN A 107 11.58 10.17 -3.47
N HIS A 108 12.00 9.05 -2.86
CA HIS A 108 13.43 8.79 -2.63
C HIS A 108 14.14 8.22 -3.87
N ASN A 109 13.46 8.21 -5.02
CA ASN A 109 13.86 7.57 -6.26
C ASN A 109 13.69 8.53 -7.46
N GLU A 110 13.91 9.83 -7.29
CA GLU A 110 13.70 10.84 -8.37
C GLU A 110 14.47 10.52 -9.67
N ASN A 111 15.55 9.73 -9.60
CA ASN A 111 16.32 9.26 -10.76
C ASN A 111 16.06 7.78 -11.14
N SER A 112 14.92 7.20 -10.75
CA SER A 112 14.61 5.81 -11.06
C SER A 112 14.05 5.67 -12.48
N PRO A 113 14.67 4.85 -13.35
CA PRO A 113 14.18 4.64 -14.73
C PRO A 113 12.77 4.02 -14.77
N THR A 114 12.32 3.40 -13.68
CA THR A 114 10.95 2.89 -13.52
C THR A 114 9.94 4.03 -13.35
N LEU A 115 10.29 5.09 -12.62
CA LEU A 115 9.41 6.25 -12.44
C LEU A 115 9.27 7.03 -13.74
N GLU A 116 10.37 7.22 -14.46
CA GLU A 116 10.33 7.81 -15.81
C GLU A 116 9.46 6.98 -16.77
N TYR A 117 9.54 5.64 -16.71
CA TYR A 117 8.69 4.77 -17.53
C TYR A 117 7.20 4.88 -17.18
N ILE A 118 6.85 4.97 -15.89
CA ILE A 118 5.47 5.16 -15.43
C ILE A 118 4.97 6.55 -15.86
N GLN A 119 5.76 7.60 -15.66
CA GLN A 119 5.44 8.96 -16.09
C GLN A 119 5.23 9.02 -17.60
N LYS A 120 6.13 8.42 -18.38
CA LYS A 120 6.02 8.33 -19.84
C LYS A 120 4.73 7.63 -20.26
N ARG A 121 4.32 6.55 -19.59
CA ARG A 121 3.02 5.91 -19.85
C ARG A 121 1.83 6.79 -19.50
N SER A 122 1.85 7.50 -18.36
CA SER A 122 0.76 8.40 -17.99
C SER A 122 0.63 9.61 -18.92
N VAL A 123 1.73 10.09 -19.51
CA VAL A 123 1.71 11.18 -20.50
C VAL A 123 1.19 10.70 -21.85
N ILE A 124 1.53 9.47 -22.27
CA ILE A 124 1.00 8.85 -23.51
C ILE A 124 -0.54 8.69 -23.44
N GLU A 125 -1.12 8.41 -22.28
CA GLU A 125 -2.58 8.36 -22.10
C GLU A 125 -3.23 9.76 -22.11
N GLY A 126 -2.49 10.82 -21.78
CA GLY A 126 -2.97 12.20 -21.79
C GLY A 126 -2.87 12.89 -23.16
N GLU A 127 -1.89 12.51 -23.99
CA GLU A 127 -1.69 13.06 -25.34
C GLU A 127 -2.46 12.30 -26.44
N ALA A 128 -3.05 11.14 -26.13
CA ALA A 128 -4.01 10.46 -26.99
C ALA A 128 -5.40 11.16 -26.97
N GLY A 129 -5.40 12.47 -27.20
CA GLY A 129 -6.52 13.15 -27.83
C GLY A 129 -6.56 12.78 -29.31
N VAL A 130 -7.00 11.57 -29.63
CA VAL A 130 -7.48 11.24 -30.97
C VAL A 130 -8.79 10.48 -30.83
N ASP A 131 -9.81 11.06 -31.46
CA ASP A 131 -11.13 10.52 -31.76
C ASP A 131 -11.16 8.98 -31.77
N SER A 132 -11.80 8.39 -30.77
CA SER A 132 -12.03 6.95 -30.73
C SER A 132 -13.54 6.69 -30.81
N PRO A 133 -14.01 5.84 -31.75
CA PRO A 133 -15.44 5.57 -31.99
C PRO A 133 -16.18 4.99 -30.77
N VAL A 134 -15.43 4.63 -29.72
CA VAL A 134 -15.95 4.14 -28.44
C VAL A 134 -16.67 5.23 -27.63
N LYS A 135 -16.28 6.51 -27.74
CA LYS A 135 -16.96 7.60 -27.01
C LYS A 135 -18.36 7.89 -27.56
N ALA A 136 -18.52 7.82 -28.89
CA ALA A 136 -19.83 7.90 -29.54
C ALA A 136 -20.75 6.76 -29.07
N SER A 137 -20.21 5.54 -29.00
CA SER A 137 -20.96 4.36 -28.55
C SER A 137 -21.48 4.46 -27.11
N ILE A 138 -20.72 5.08 -26.18
CA ILE A 138 -21.14 5.21 -24.78
C ILE A 138 -22.20 6.31 -24.62
N LEU A 139 -22.07 7.43 -25.34
CA LEU A 139 -23.06 8.51 -25.31
C LEU A 139 -24.40 8.07 -25.92
N ASP A 140 -24.36 7.33 -27.03
CA ASP A 140 -25.55 6.76 -27.67
C ASP A 140 -26.24 5.72 -26.77
N GLU A 141 -25.47 4.89 -26.07
CA GLU A 141 -25.99 3.89 -25.13
C GLU A 141 -26.65 4.56 -23.90
N LEU A 142 -26.07 5.66 -23.40
CA LEU A 142 -26.65 6.42 -22.29
C LEU A 142 -27.92 7.20 -22.69
N GLN A 143 -27.98 7.69 -23.93
CA GLN A 143 -29.18 8.34 -24.48
C GLN A 143 -30.32 7.33 -24.74
N ARG A 144 -30.02 6.12 -25.24
CA ARG A 144 -31.01 5.04 -25.36
C ARG A 144 -31.63 4.67 -24.01
N ARG A 145 -30.81 4.54 -22.96
CA ARG A 145 -31.30 4.19 -21.61
C ARG A 145 -32.17 5.28 -20.98
N ARG A 146 -31.94 6.55 -21.30
CA ARG A 146 -32.79 7.67 -20.85
C ARG A 146 -34.16 7.72 -21.52
N THR A 147 -34.30 7.13 -22.71
CA THR A 147 -35.56 7.18 -23.47
C THR A 147 -36.54 6.06 -23.08
N ILE A 148 -36.03 4.98 -22.44
CA ILE A 148 -36.83 3.82 -22.01
C ILE A 148 -37.52 4.06 -20.65
N THR A 149 -37.19 5.13 -19.93
CA THR A 149 -37.72 5.42 -18.58
C THR A 149 -38.80 6.51 -18.57
N ARG A 150 -39.61 6.62 -19.62
CA ARG A 150 -40.81 7.47 -19.64
C ARG A 150 -42.04 6.69 -20.06
#